data_AF-A0A2S9XBG0-F1
#
_entry.id   AF-A0A2S9XBG0-F1
#
_cell.length_a   1.000
_cell.length_b   1.000
_cell.length_c   1.000
_cell.angle_alpha   90.00
_cell.angle_beta   90.00
_cell.angle_gamma   90.00
#
_symmetry.space_group_name_H-M   'P 1'
#
loop_
_entity.id
_entity.type
_entity.pdbx_description
1 polymer ?
#
loop_
_entity_poly.entity_id
_entity_poly.type
_entity_poly.pdbx_seq_one_letter_code
_entity_poly.pdbx_strand_id
1 'polypeptide(L)' 'MIPFACCLNGPREGVLYLDLTSSGGGRVVGYFEAKPAWTGRNTEGTWLDVADSFAGYLEALVEESPEGG' A
#
# COMPACT_ATOMS: atom_id res chain seq x y z
N MET A 1 -13.69 4.03 0.32
CA MET A 1 -12.45 3.23 0.32
C MET A 1 -12.79 1.78 0.54
N ILE A 2 -12.23 0.87 -0.26
CA ILE A 2 -12.44 -0.59 -0.15
C ILE A 2 -11.08 -1.26 0.09
N PRO A 3 -10.90 -2.03 1.19
CA PRO A 3 -9.66 -2.78 1.40
C PRO A 3 -9.59 -3.95 0.40
N PHE A 4 -8.41 -4.21 -0.16
CA PHE A 4 -8.24 -5.30 -1.13
C PHE A 4 -6.97 -6.14 -0.95
N ALA A 5 -5.97 -5.65 -0.21
CA ALA A 5 -4.75 -6.40 0.07
C ALA A 5 -4.17 -6.02 1.44
N CYS A 6 -3.50 -6.98 2.07
CA CYS A 6 -2.76 -6.75 3.31
C CYS A 6 -1.27 -7.02 3.08
N CYS A 7 -0.41 -6.08 3.47
CA CYS A 7 1.04 -6.19 3.39
C CYS A 7 1.62 -6.89 4.63
N LEU A 8 1.01 -8.00 5.07
CA LEU A 8 1.36 -8.66 6.34
C LEU A 8 2.75 -9.32 6.37
N ASN A 9 3.47 -9.37 5.24
CA ASN A 9 4.78 -10.03 5.12
C ASN A 9 5.88 -9.16 4.49
N GLY A 10 5.67 -7.83 4.39
CA GLY A 10 6.65 -6.88 3.84
C GLY A 10 7.36 -6.04 4.91
N PRO A 11 8.33 -5.17 4.54
CA PRO A 11 8.98 -4.26 5.48
C PRO A 11 8.00 -3.24 6.10
N ARG A 12 6.78 -3.11 5.59
CA ARG A 12 5.70 -2.29 6.14
C ARG A 12 4.45 -3.16 6.29
N GLU A 13 4.06 -3.43 7.53
CA GLU A 13 2.75 -4.02 7.83
C GLU A 13 1.68 -2.95 7.62
N GLY A 14 0.62 -3.29 6.89
CA GLY A 14 -0.43 -2.36 6.53
C GLY A 14 -1.51 -2.97 5.66
N VAL A 15 -2.52 -2.16 5.36
CA VAL A 15 -3.66 -2.51 4.51
C VAL A 15 -3.71 -1.53 3.33
N LEU A 16 -3.89 -2.08 2.13
CA LEU A 16 -4.09 -1.31 0.91
C LEU A 16 -5.58 -1.16 0.61
N TYR A 17 -5.95 0.04 0.16
CA TYR A 17 -7.31 0.43 -0.13
C TYR A 17 -7.43 1.03 -1.53
N LEU A 18 -8.53 0.71 -2.20
CA LEU A 18 -8.97 1.40 -3.39
C LEU A 18 -9.87 2.57 -2.99
N ASP A 19 -9.45 3.79 -3.30
CA ASP A 19 -10.18 5.01 -2.96
C ASP A 19 -11.20 5.39 -4.04
N LEU A 20 -12.38 4.80 -3.94
CA LEU A 20 -13.53 5.07 -4.81
C LEU A 20 -14.34 6.32 -4.41
N THR A 21 -13.82 7.18 -3.53
CA THR A 21 -14.49 8.46 -3.24
C THR A 21 -14.37 9.39 -4.46
N SER A 22 -15.23 10.41 -4.54
CA SER A 22 -15.18 11.40 -5.62
C SER A 22 -13.85 12.15 -5.69
N SER A 23 -13.22 12.40 -4.53
CA SER A 23 -11.87 12.98 -4.44
C SER A 23 -10.75 11.98 -4.67
N GLY A 24 -11.01 10.69 -4.47
CA GLY A 24 -10.02 9.62 -4.59
C GLY A 24 -9.78 9.15 -6.03
N GLY A 25 -10.80 9.22 -6.89
CA GLY A 25 -10.64 8.96 -8.33
C GLY A 25 -10.17 7.55 -8.70
N GLY A 26 -10.26 6.58 -7.78
CA GLY A 26 -9.76 5.22 -8.02
C GLY A 26 -8.26 5.02 -7.76
N ARG A 27 -7.61 5.95 -7.06
CA ARG A 27 -6.23 5.78 -6.59
C ARG A 27 -6.12 4.65 -5.55
N VAL A 28 -4.90 4.15 -5.39
CA VAL A 28 -4.54 3.19 -4.35
C VAL A 28 -3.80 3.92 -3.23
N VAL A 29 -4.29 3.76 -2.01
CA VAL A 29 -3.64 4.28 -0.79
C VAL A 29 -3.37 3.14 0.19
N GLY A 30 -2.33 3.28 1.00
CA GLY A 30 -1.98 2.33 2.05
C GLY A 30 -2.04 2.97 3.42
N TYR A 31 -2.67 2.29 4.38
CA TYR A 31 -2.49 2.59 5.80
C TYR A 31 -1.45 1.63 6.37
N PHE A 32 -0.35 2.18 6.88
CA PHE A 32 0.74 1.41 7.44
C PHE A 32 0.78 1.59 8.94
N GLU A 33 0.87 0.48 9.66
CA GLU A 33 0.85 0.48 11.13
C GLU A 33 2.12 1.10 11.71
N ALA A 34 1.94 1.72 12.88
CA ALA A 34 3.05 2.14 13.71
C ALA A 34 3.92 0.95 14.07
N LYS A 35 5.24 1.12 14.01
CA LYS A 35 6.18 0.15 14.55
C LYS A 35 6.64 0.59 15.94
N PRO A 36 6.93 -0.36 16.85
CA PRO A 36 7.47 -0.01 18.17
C PRO A 36 8.73 0.84 18.06
N ALA A 37 8.90 1.81 18.96
CA ALA A 37 10.01 2.77 18.93
C ALA A 37 11.41 2.11 18.90
N TRP A 38 11.56 0.94 19.53
CA TRP A 38 12.82 0.19 19.56
C TRP A 38 13.27 -0.32 18.18
N THR A 39 12.39 -0.34 17.18
CA THR A 39 12.71 -0.74 15.79
C THR A 39 13.35 0.38 14.98
N GLY A 40 13.42 1.61 15.51
CA GLY A 40 13.94 2.79 14.79
C GLY A 40 13.07 3.24 13.61
N ARG A 41 11.80 2.80 13.56
CA ARG A 41 10.83 3.13 12.50
C ARG A 41 9.70 4.01 13.04
N ASN A 42 8.85 4.50 12.13
CA ASN A 42 7.76 5.42 12.44
C ASN A 42 6.84 4.86 13.54
N THR A 43 6.65 5.63 14.61
CA THR A 43 5.88 5.25 15.81
C THR A 43 4.40 5.59 15.70
N GLU A 44 3.99 6.22 14.60
CA GLU A 44 2.60 6.53 14.29
C GLU A 44 2.19 5.87 12.98
N GLY A 45 0.95 5.36 12.94
CA GLY A 45 0.37 4.82 11.72
C GLY A 45 0.14 5.95 10.72
N THR A 46 0.34 5.67 9.44
CA THR A 46 0.29 6.72 8.41
C THR A 46 -0.36 6.25 7.12
N TRP A 47 -1.03 7.19 6.46
CA TRP A 47 -1.59 7.00 5.13
C TRP A 47 -0.58 7.48 4.08
N LEU A 48 -0.34 6.66 3.07
CA LEU A 48 0.52 6.99 1.94
C LEU A 48 -0.23 6.75 0.63
N ASP A 49 -0.01 7.63 -0.34
CA ASP A 49 -0.38 7.37 -1.73
C ASP A 49 0.55 6.29 -2.30
N VAL A 50 -0.04 5.24 -2.88
CA VAL A 50 0.70 4.08 -3.39
C VAL A 50 0.70 4.08 -4.92
N ALA A 51 -0.44 4.41 -5.54
CA ALA A 51 -0.55 4.58 -6.99
C ALA A 51 -1.72 5.50 -7.34
N ASP A 52 -1.60 6.26 -8.43
CA ASP A 52 -2.66 7.17 -8.90
C ASP A 52 -3.89 6.42 -9.46
N SER A 53 -3.76 5.12 -9.76
CA SER A 53 -4.85 4.26 -10.21
C SER A 53 -4.64 2.79 -9.84
N PHE A 54 -5.72 2.02 -9.81
CA PHE A 54 -5.63 0.58 -9.61
C PHE A 54 -4.86 -0.14 -10.74
N ALA A 55 -4.99 0.32 -11.99
CA ALA A 55 -4.24 -0.24 -13.11
C ALA A 55 -2.73 -0.03 -12.95
N GLY A 56 -2.31 1.20 -12.62
CA GLY A 56 -0.89 1.50 -12.38
C GLY A 56 -0.30 0.71 -11.21
N TYR A 57 -1.10 0.42 -10.18
CA TYR A 57 -0.68 -0.48 -9.10
C TYR A 57 -0.43 -1.92 -9.61
N LEU A 58 -1.30 -2.46 -10.45
CA LEU A 58 -1.14 -3.81 -11.00
C LEU A 58 0.07 -3.91 -11.93
N GLU A 59 0.31 -2.89 -12.76
CA GLU A 59 1.48 -2.82 -13.65
C GLU A 59 2.78 -2.87 -12.85
N ALA A 60 2.88 -2.10 -11.75
CA ALA A 60 4.05 -2.11 -10.87
C ALA A 60 4.31 -3.50 -10.24
N LEU A 61 3.25 -4.22 -9.83
CA LEU A 61 3.40 -5.56 -9.27
C LEU A 61 3.90 -6.59 -10.30
N VAL A 62 3.49 -6.45 -11.55
CA VAL A 62 3.95 -7.31 -12.65
C VAL A 62 5.41 -7.03 -12.96
N GLU A 63 5.84 -5.77 -12.93
CA GLU A 63 7.24 -5.39 -13.13
C GLU A 63 8.16 -5.89 -11.99
N GLU A 64 7.66 -5.95 -10.76
CA GLU A 64 8.39 -6.49 -9.60
C GLU A 64 8.41 -8.03 -9.52
N SER A 65 7.63 -8.75 -10.33
CA SER A 65 7.65 -10.20 -10.40
C SER A 65 8.61 -10.67 -11.51
N PRO A 66 9.82 -11.17 -11.19
CA PRO A 66 10.67 -11.75 -12.21
C PRO A 66 10.07 -13.09 -12.63
N GLU A 67 9.34 -13.12 -13.75
CA GLU A 67 9.23 -14.37 -14.50
C GLU A 67 10.58 -14.63 -15.18
N GLY A 68 11.47 -15.36 -14.50
CA GLY A 68 12.67 -15.93 -15.14
C GLY A 68 13.89 -16.09 -14.24
N GLY A 69 14.04 -17.27 -13.64
CA GLY A 69 15.24 -17.73 -12.94
C GLY A 69 15.08 -19.16 -12.45
#